data_AF-A0A8D8G8U0-F1
#
_entry.id   AF-A0A8D8G8U0-F1
#
_cell.length_a   1.000
_cell.length_b   1.000
_cell.length_c   1.000
_cell.angle_alpha   90.00
_cell.angle_beta   90.00
_cell.angle_gamma   90.00
#
_symmetry.space_group_name_H-M   'P 1'
#
loop_
_entity.id
_entity.type
_entity.pdbx_description
1 polymer ?
#
loop_
_entity_poly.entity_id
_entity_poly.type
_entity_poly.pdbx_seq_one_letter_code
_entity_poly.pdbx_strand_id
1 'polypeptide(L)'
;KLKLGKTLGCGAFGVVMMATAQGLVPDEKESTVAVKMVRKQTDNVVMRALISELKIMIHLGPHPNVVNLLGAITKNVVRRELMVIVEYCPYGNLQDYLMKYRRRFVDQF
;
A
#
# COMPACT_ATOMS: atom_id res chain seq x y z
N LYS A 1 -8.53 -14.62 -0.57
CA LYS A 1 -9.32 -13.90 -1.62
C LYS A 1 -9.13 -12.40 -1.43
N LEU A 2 -8.99 -11.60 -2.51
CA LEU A 2 -8.79 -10.14 -2.43
C LEU A 2 -9.97 -9.41 -3.07
N LYS A 3 -10.57 -8.44 -2.37
CA LYS A 3 -11.65 -7.58 -2.86
C LYS A 3 -11.22 -6.12 -2.80
N LEU A 4 -11.05 -5.50 -3.97
CA LEU A 4 -10.67 -4.10 -4.08
C LEU A 4 -11.84 -3.17 -3.73
N GLY A 5 -11.55 -2.07 -3.06
CA GLY A 5 -12.50 -1.06 -2.59
C GLY A 5 -12.14 0.34 -3.09
N LYS A 6 -12.31 1.35 -2.23
CA LYS A 6 -12.08 2.75 -2.58
C LYS A 6 -10.60 3.07 -2.83
N THR A 7 -10.33 4.10 -3.64
CA THR A 7 -8.98 4.66 -3.77
C THR A 7 -8.58 5.39 -2.49
N LEU A 8 -7.37 5.11 -2.00
CA LEU A 8 -6.75 5.78 -0.86
C LEU A 8 -5.85 6.93 -1.31
N GLY A 9 -5.20 6.79 -2.46
CA GLY A 9 -4.34 7.82 -3.01
C GLY A 9 -3.82 7.49 -4.40
N CYS A 10 -3.28 8.50 -5.06
CA CYS A 10 -2.59 8.37 -6.34
C CYS A 10 -1.16 8.86 -6.12
N GLY A 11 -0.18 8.03 -6.50
CA GLY A 11 1.24 8.36 -6.38
C GLY A 11 1.93 8.32 -7.74
N ALA A 12 3.24 8.59 -7.75
CA ALA A 12 4.07 8.57 -8.96
C ALA A 12 3.99 7.25 -9.74
N PHE A 13 3.75 6.13 -9.05
CA PHE A 13 3.75 4.79 -9.65
C PHE A 13 2.35 4.23 -9.97
N GLY A 14 1.27 4.98 -9.69
CA GLY A 14 -0.09 4.52 -9.96
C GLY A 14 -1.07 4.87 -8.85
N VAL A 15 -1.86 3.88 -8.45
CA VAL A 15 -2.97 4.04 -7.50
C VAL A 15 -2.78 3.10 -6.31
N VAL A 16 -3.11 3.62 -5.12
CA VAL A 16 -3.24 2.83 -3.90
C VAL A 16 -4.72 2.72 -3.60
N MET A 17 -5.21 1.49 -3.45
CA MET A 17 -6.61 1.20 -3.13
C MET A 17 -6.71 0.49 -1.80
N MET A 18 -7.78 0.78 -1.07
CA MET A 18 -8.21 -0.02 0.07
C MET A 18 -8.72 -1.35 -0.46
N ALA A 19 -8.42 -2.44 0.24
CA ALA A 19 -8.94 -3.74 -0.11
C ALA A 19 -9.19 -4.59 1.13
N THR A 20 -9.99 -5.63 0.92
CA THR A 20 -10.30 -6.64 1.92
C THR A 20 -9.63 -7.94 1.50
N ALA A 21 -8.79 -8.50 2.36
CA ALA A 21 -8.04 -9.73 2.09
C ALA A 21 -8.42 -10.82 3.09
N GLN A 22 -8.79 -12.00 2.60
CA GLN A 22 -9.16 -13.14 3.45
C GLN A 22 -7.99 -14.08 3.64
N GLY A 23 -7.67 -14.39 4.91
CA GLY A 23 -6.61 -15.31 5.32
C GLY A 23 -5.20 -14.83 4.97
N LEU A 24 -4.96 -13.52 4.95
CA LEU A 24 -3.65 -12.94 4.65
C LEU A 24 -2.82 -12.71 5.92
N VAL A 25 -3.45 -12.25 6.99
CA VAL A 25 -2.81 -12.04 8.30
C VAL A 25 -3.17 -13.23 9.19
N PRO A 26 -2.20 -13.80 9.95
CA PRO A 26 -2.49 -14.85 10.93
C PRO A 26 -3.61 -14.43 11.88
N ASP A 27 -4.48 -15.37 12.22
CA ASP A 27 -5.61 -15.17 13.13
C ASP A 27 -6.69 -14.17 12.68
N GLU A 28 -6.54 -13.57 11.49
CA GLU A 28 -7.55 -12.71 10.89
C GLU A 28 -8.28 -13.43 9.75
N LYS A 29 -9.57 -13.70 9.94
CA LYS A 29 -10.45 -14.20 8.87
C LYS A 29 -10.45 -13.25 7.66
N GLU A 30 -10.47 -11.96 7.95
CA GLU A 30 -10.54 -10.90 6.96
C GLU A 30 -9.82 -9.64 7.45
N SER A 31 -8.85 -9.18 6.66
CA SER A 31 -7.97 -8.05 6.96
C SER A 31 -8.23 -6.90 6.00
N THR A 32 -8.17 -5.67 6.52
CA THR A 32 -8.14 -4.47 5.68
C THR A 32 -6.70 -4.19 5.28
N VAL A 33 -6.45 -4.02 3.98
CA VAL A 33 -5.10 -3.84 3.41
C VAL A 33 -5.07 -2.67 2.43
N ALA A 34 -3.87 -2.17 2.15
CA ALA A 34 -3.63 -1.25 1.05
C ALA A 34 -2.98 -2.01 -0.13
N VAL A 35 -3.48 -1.76 -1.34
CA VAL A 35 -3.02 -2.41 -2.57
C VAL A 35 -2.49 -1.35 -3.52
N LYS A 36 -1.19 -1.41 -3.80
CA LYS A 36 -0.54 -0.55 -4.78
C LYS A 36 -0.47 -1.24 -6.12
N MET A 37 -0.90 -0.55 -7.17
CA MET A 37 -0.94 -1.07 -8.53
C MET A 37 -0.77 0.04 -9.57
N VAL A 38 -0.36 -0.35 -10.77
CA VAL A 38 -0.27 0.56 -11.93
C VAL A 38 -1.64 0.77 -12.58
N ARG A 39 -1.83 1.91 -13.26
CA ARG A 39 -3.04 2.13 -14.10
C ARG A 39 -2.88 1.39 -15.44
N LYS A 40 -3.98 1.00 -16.08
CA LYS A 40 -3.96 0.18 -17.32
C LYS A 40 -3.09 0.74 -18.45
N GLN A 41 -2.93 2.05 -18.53
CA GLN A 41 -2.24 2.76 -19.62
C GLN A 41 -0.88 3.37 -19.20
N THR A 42 -0.28 2.90 -18.11
CA THR A 42 1.05 3.41 -17.67
C THR A 42 2.19 2.87 -18.53
N ASP A 43 3.25 3.66 -18.70
CA ASP A 43 4.51 3.23 -19.31
C ASP A 43 5.13 2.01 -18.58
N ASN A 44 5.93 1.22 -19.30
CA ASN A 44 6.81 0.19 -18.78
C ASN A 44 7.76 0.68 -17.68
N VAL A 45 8.17 1.96 -17.73
CA VAL A 45 9.01 2.57 -16.68
C VAL A 45 8.32 2.49 -15.32
N VAL A 46 7.03 2.82 -15.27
CA VAL A 46 6.20 2.81 -14.05
C VAL A 46 6.06 1.38 -13.51
N MET A 47 5.86 0.42 -14.41
CA MET A 47 5.77 -1.00 -14.05
C MET A 47 7.09 -1.51 -13.43
N ARG A 48 8.23 -1.15 -14.02
CA ARG A 48 9.55 -1.50 -13.48
C ARG A 48 9.78 -0.87 -12.11
N ALA A 49 9.37 0.38 -11.91
CA ALA A 49 9.48 1.04 -10.61
C ALA A 49 8.67 0.31 -9.53
N LEU A 50 7.44 -0.12 -9.81
CA LEU A 50 6.64 -0.90 -8.86
C LEU A 50 7.25 -2.28 -8.55
N ILE A 51 7.87 -2.93 -9.54
CA ILE A 51 8.62 -4.18 -9.33
C ILE A 51 9.82 -3.95 -8.42
N SER A 52 10.57 -2.87 -8.65
CA SER A 52 11.72 -2.51 -7.81
C SER A 52 11.30 -2.20 -6.38
N GLU A 53 10.20 -1.47 -6.19
CA GLU A 53 9.62 -1.20 -4.87
C GLU A 53 9.25 -2.50 -4.14
N LEU A 54 8.57 -3.44 -4.81
CA LEU A 54 8.28 -4.76 -4.24
C LEU A 54 9.56 -5.48 -3.79
N LYS A 55 10.61 -5.49 -4.62
CA LYS A 55 11.88 -6.15 -4.28
C LYS A 55 12.55 -5.52 -3.06
N ILE A 56 12.51 -4.20 -2.95
CA ILE A 56 13.06 -3.47 -1.79
C ILE A 56 12.29 -3.85 -0.52
N MET A 57 10.96 -3.86 -0.56
CA MET A 57 10.14 -4.24 0.60
C MET A 57 10.39 -5.69 1.04
N ILE A 58 10.56 -6.62 0.09
CA ILE A 58 10.94 -8.02 0.40
C ILE A 58 12.30 -8.06 1.10
N HIS A 59 13.28 -7.29 0.60
CA HIS A 59 14.64 -7.28 1.15
C HIS A 59 14.72 -6.66 2.54
N LEU A 60 13.95 -5.60 2.80
CA LEU A 60 13.94 -4.93 4.11
C LEU A 60 13.34 -5.80 5.21
N GLY A 61 12.32 -6.60 4.89
CA GLY A 61 11.57 -7.37 5.89
C GLY A 61 10.69 -6.48 6.78
N PRO A 62 10.04 -7.09 7.80
CA PRO A 62 9.08 -6.38 8.64
C PRO A 62 9.74 -5.50 9.71
N HIS A 63 9.14 -4.34 9.99
CA HIS A 63 9.57 -3.42 11.04
C HIS A 63 8.39 -2.58 11.58
N PRO A 64 8.32 -2.26 12.89
CA PRO A 64 7.19 -1.54 13.50
C PRO A 64 6.99 -0.10 12.99
N ASN A 65 8.04 0.51 12.42
CA ASN A 65 8.00 1.90 11.92
C ASN A 65 8.12 2.02 10.40
N VAL A 66 8.04 0.89 9.67
CA VAL A 66 8.05 0.85 8.21
C VAL A 66 6.80 0.11 7.76
N VAL A 67 6.15 0.60 6.72
CA VAL A 67 4.96 -0.07 6.15
C VAL A 67 5.34 -1.49 5.73
N ASN A 68 4.67 -2.46 6.33
CA ASN A 68 4.97 -3.88 6.15
C ASN A 68 4.34 -4.44 4.88
N LEU A 69 5.13 -5.21 4.14
CA LEU A 69 4.68 -6.02 3.01
C LEU A 69 3.91 -7.25 3.54
N LEU A 70 2.68 -7.42 3.09
CA LEU A 70 1.86 -8.59 3.43
C LEU A 70 1.84 -9.63 2.30
N GLY A 71 2.07 -9.19 1.06
CA GLY A 71 2.16 -10.08 -0.09
C GLY A 71 2.13 -9.36 -1.43
N ALA A 72 2.08 -10.14 -2.51
CA ALA A 72 1.96 -9.60 -3.85
C ALA A 72 1.22 -10.56 -4.79
N ILE A 73 0.58 -10.01 -5.83
CA ILE A 73 0.03 -10.77 -6.96
C ILE A 73 0.93 -10.52 -8.16
N THR A 74 1.69 -11.54 -8.56
CA THR A 74 2.71 -11.44 -9.63
C THR A 74 2.42 -12.30 -10.85
N LYS A 75 1.35 -13.12 -10.82
CA LYS A 75 1.03 -14.10 -11.88
C LYS A 75 0.93 -13.48 -13.29
N ASN A 76 0.37 -12.28 -13.39
CA ASN A 76 0.04 -11.63 -14.66
C ASN A 76 0.79 -10.29 -14.84
N VAL A 77 2.06 -10.23 -14.43
CA VAL A 77 2.92 -9.03 -14.57
C VAL A 77 2.99 -8.54 -16.02
N VAL A 78 3.08 -9.45 -17.00
CA VAL A 78 3.11 -9.10 -18.44
C VAL A 78 1.82 -8.39 -18.89
N ARG A 79 0.68 -8.69 -18.24
CA ARG A 79 -0.61 -8.02 -18.46
C ARG A 79 -0.80 -6.77 -17.60
N ARG A 80 0.23 -6.32 -16.89
CA ARG A 80 0.22 -5.15 -15.97
C ARG A 80 -0.73 -5.33 -14.77
N GLU A 81 -0.91 -6.57 -14.33
CA GLU A 81 -1.77 -6.91 -13.18
C GLU A 81 -0.96 -7.12 -11.88
N LEU A 82 0.20 -6.48 -11.75
CA LEU A 82 1.00 -6.50 -10.52
C LEU A 82 0.27 -5.75 -9.41
N MET A 83 0.11 -6.42 -8.27
CA MET A 83 -0.42 -5.81 -7.04
C MET A 83 0.55 -6.03 -5.90
N VAL A 84 0.96 -4.95 -5.24
CA VAL A 84 1.75 -4.99 -3.99
C VAL A 84 0.78 -4.76 -2.84
N ILE A 85 0.70 -5.71 -1.91
CA ILE A 85 -0.25 -5.70 -0.80
C ILE A 85 0.52 -5.39 0.47
N VAL A 86 0.16 -4.28 1.12
CA VAL A 86 0.80 -3.78 2.34
C VAL A 86 -0.24 -3.56 3.42
N GLU A 87 0.22 -3.40 4.66
CA GLU A 87 -0.67 -3.06 5.77
C GLU A 87 -1.42 -1.73 5.52
N TYR A 88 -2.64 -1.65 6.05
CA TYR A 88 -3.43 -0.45 5.96
C TYR A 88 -3.17 0.47 7.16
N CYS A 89 -2.69 1.69 6.90
CA CYS A 89 -2.54 2.73 7.93
C CYS A 89 -3.86 3.53 8.06
N PRO A 90 -4.65 3.36 9.13
CA PRO A 90 -6.01 3.90 9.21
C PRO A 90 -6.09 5.42 9.29
N TYR A 91 -4.99 6.08 9.66
CA TYR A 91 -4.90 7.52 9.84
C TYR A 91 -4.29 8.27 8.66
N GLY A 92 -3.88 7.54 7.61
CA GLY A 92 -3.28 8.15 6.42
C GLY A 92 -1.87 8.71 6.68
N ASN A 93 -1.48 9.72 5.90
CA ASN A 93 -0.17 10.34 6.02
C ASN A 93 -0.09 11.29 7.23
N LEU A 94 1.12 11.41 7.78
CA LEU A 94 1.36 12.18 9.00
C LEU A 94 1.08 13.68 8.82
N GLN A 95 1.40 14.25 7.66
CA GLN A 95 1.19 15.68 7.40
C GLN A 95 -0.30 16.05 7.53
N ASP A 96 -1.18 15.31 6.86
CA ASP A 96 -2.62 15.54 6.92
C ASP A 96 -3.18 15.29 8.32
N TYR A 97 -2.66 14.26 9.01
CA TYR A 97 -3.05 13.97 10.38
C TYR A 97 -2.71 15.13 11.33
N LEU A 98 -1.46 15.62 11.28
CA LEU A 98 -0.99 16.73 12.09
C LEU A 98 -1.76 18.01 11.79
N MET A 99 -2.00 18.31 10.51
CA MET A 99 -2.79 19.48 10.10
C MET A 99 -4.22 19.40 10.61
N LYS A 100 -4.87 18.23 10.51
CA LYS A 100 -6.23 18.01 11.00
C LYS A 100 -6.36 18.21 12.51
N TYR A 101 -5.36 17.78 13.28
CA TYR A 101 -5.38 17.84 14.73
C TYR A 101 -4.48 18.94 15.31
N ARG A 102 -4.09 19.94 14.51
CA ARG A 102 -3.15 21.00 14.89
C ARG A 102 -3.46 21.64 16.24
N ARG A 103 -4.75 21.84 16.58
CA ARG A 103 -5.20 22.42 17.85
C ARG A 103 -4.98 21.53 19.09
N ARG A 104 -4.69 20.24 18.90
CA ARG A 104 -4.44 19.27 19.98
C ARG A 104 -2.96 19.09 20.27
N PHE A 105 -2.08 19.60 19.41
CA PHE A 105 -0.65 19.56 19.62
C PHE A 105 -0.21 20.85 20.31
N VAL A 106 0.49 20.71 21.43
CA VAL A 106 1.12 21.83 22.12
C VAL A 106 2.50 22.02 21.50
N ASP A 107 2.79 23.24 21.08
CA ASP A 107 4.16 23.63 20.74
C ASP A 107 4.94 23.73 22.05
N GLN A 108 5.79 22.73 22.33
CA GLN A 108 6.67 22.73 23.50
C GLN A 108 8.03 23.34 23.10
N PHE A 109 8.04 24.65 22.86
CA PHE A 109 9.27 25.46 22.80
C PHE A 109 9.04 26.80 23.49
#